data_AF-L5LFJ6-F1
#
_entry.id   AF-L5LFJ6-F1
#
_cell.length_a   1.000
_cell.length_b   1.000
_cell.length_c   1.000
_cell.angle_alpha   90.00
_cell.angle_beta   90.00
_cell.angle_gamma   90.00
#
_symmetry.space_group_name_H-M   'P 1'
#
loop_
_entity.id
_entity.type
_entity.pdbx_description
1 polymer ?
#
loop_
_entity_poly.entity_id
_entity_poly.type
_entity_poly.pdbx_seq_one_letter_code
_entity_poly.pdbx_strand_id
1 'polypeptide(L)' 'MKLSMIIIFCSLVLGINSQGWLSFLKEAGQGAKDMWRAYSDMREANYKNSDKYFHARGNYDAARRGPGGAWAAEVLRWP' A
#
# COMPACT_ATOMS: atom_id res chain seq x y z
N MET A 1 -1.87 -16.00 37.96
CA MET A 1 -0.89 -16.88 37.28
C MET A 1 -1.38 -17.41 35.93
N LYS A 2 -2.61 -17.96 35.81
CA LYS A 2 -3.13 -18.45 34.52
C LYS A 2 -3.42 -17.36 33.48
N LEU A 3 -4.05 -16.25 33.89
CA LEU A 3 -4.40 -15.14 32.98
C LEU A 3 -3.17 -14.39 32.45
N SER A 4 -2.17 -14.17 33.31
CA SER A 4 -0.93 -13.50 32.93
C SER A 4 -0.11 -14.30 31.94
N MET A 5 -0.08 -15.63 32.05
CA MET A 5 0.55 -16.50 31.05
C MET A 5 -0.15 -16.41 29.69
N ILE A 6 -1.48 -16.40 29.67
CA ILE A 6 -2.26 -16.28 28.42
C ILE A 6 -2.00 -14.93 27.74
N ILE A 7 -1.99 -13.84 28.51
CA ILE A 7 -1.71 -12.50 27.97
C ILE A 7 -0.28 -12.43 27.43
N ILE A 8 0.72 -12.92 28.16
CA ILE A 8 2.12 -12.93 27.72
C ILE A 8 2.29 -13.79 26.46
N PHE A 9 1.63 -14.95 26.39
CA PHE A 9 1.66 -15.83 25.23
C PHE A 9 0.97 -15.20 24.02
N CYS A 10 -0.20 -14.58 24.19
CA CYS A 10 -0.89 -13.82 23.14
C CYS A 10 -0.04 -12.65 22.63
N SER A 11 0.60 -11.90 23.53
CA SER A 11 1.47 -10.79 23.17
C SER A 11 2.76 -11.25 22.49
N LEU A 12 3.30 -12.42 22.82
CA LEU A 12 4.43 -13.03 22.12
C LEU A 12 4.03 -13.46 20.70
N VAL A 13 2.88 -14.13 20.55
CA VAL A 13 2.36 -14.55 19.23
C VAL A 13 2.06 -13.34 18.33
N LEU A 14 1.45 -12.29 18.86
CA LEU A 14 1.15 -11.06 18.11
C LEU A 14 2.37 -10.15 17.93
N GLY A 15 3.32 -10.19 18.87
CA GLY A 15 4.51 -9.34 18.88
C GLY A 15 5.57 -9.74 17.85
N ILE A 16 5.59 -11.02 17.43
CA ILE A 16 6.59 -11.55 16.50
C ILE A 16 6.47 -10.96 15.08
N ASN A 17 5.31 -10.43 14.67
CA ASN A 17 5.09 -9.94 13.30
C ASN A 17 4.61 -8.48 13.21
N SER A 18 4.65 -7.72 14.31
CA SER A 18 4.13 -6.34 14.35
C SER A 18 4.89 -5.41 13.40
N GLN A 19 6.20 -5.56 13.30
CA GLN A 19 7.05 -4.74 12.43
C GLN A 19 6.73 -4.94 10.94
N GLY A 20 6.46 -6.18 10.51
CA GLY A 20 6.10 -6.51 9.13
C GLY A 20 4.70 -6.01 8.74
N TRP A 21 3.75 -6.08 9.68
CA TRP A 21 2.41 -5.51 9.46
C TRP A 21 2.44 -3.98 9.39
N LEU A 22 3.21 -3.31 10.25
CA LEU A 22 3.36 -1.86 10.21
C LEU A 22 4.06 -1.39 8.93
N SER A 23 5.10 -2.10 8.48
CA SER A 23 5.75 -1.78 7.20
C SER A 23 4.79 -1.98 6.03
N PHE A 24 4.07 -3.09 5.98
CA PHE A 24 3.08 -3.37 4.94
C PHE A 24 1.99 -2.27 4.88
N LEU A 25 1.40 -1.88 6.01
CA LEU A 25 0.37 -0.83 6.05
C LEU A 25 0.94 0.53 5.62
N LYS A 26 2.17 0.85 6.01
CA LYS A 26 2.86 2.07 5.57
C LYS A 26 3.07 2.06 4.06
N GLU A 27 3.57 0.96 3.50
CA GLU A 27 3.77 0.79 2.06
C GLU A 27 2.45 0.89 1.29
N ALA A 28 1.38 0.28 1.79
CA ALA A 28 0.05 0.34 1.20
C ALA A 28 -0.51 1.78 1.20
N GLY A 29 -0.38 2.50 2.30
CA GLY A 29 -0.77 3.91 2.38
C GLY A 29 0.04 4.80 1.42
N GLN A 30 1.35 4.54 1.27
CA GLN A 30 2.18 5.22 0.30
C GLN A 30 1.77 4.89 -1.15
N GLY A 31 1.52 3.62 -1.46
CA GLY A 31 1.07 3.20 -2.79
C GLY A 31 -0.28 3.79 -3.16
N ALA A 32 -1.23 3.86 -2.22
CA ALA A 32 -2.52 4.52 -2.44
C ALA A 32 -2.36 6.02 -2.77
N LYS A 33 -1.44 6.71 -2.07
CA LYS A 33 -1.10 8.10 -2.37
C LYS A 33 -0.48 8.27 -3.76
N ASP A 34 0.39 7.36 -4.18
CA ASP A 34 1.01 7.38 -5.51
C ASP A 34 -0.05 7.14 -6.61
N MET A 35 -0.99 6.21 -6.41
CA MET A 35 -2.12 5.99 -7.31
C MET A 35 -3.03 7.23 -7.43
N TRP A 36 -3.35 7.86 -6.30
CA TRP A 36 -4.11 9.11 -6.29
C TRP A 36 -3.39 10.23 -7.04
N ARG A 37 -2.09 10.38 -6.80
CA ARG A 37 -1.27 11.36 -7.51
C ARG A 37 -1.27 11.11 -9.01
N ALA A 38 -1.14 9.86 -9.44
CA ALA A 38 -1.17 9.53 -10.86
C ALA A 38 -2.49 9.92 -11.52
N TYR A 39 -3.62 9.69 -10.85
CA TYR A 39 -4.94 10.14 -11.29
C TYR A 39 -5.07 11.67 -11.32
N SER A 40 -4.60 12.37 -10.28
CA SER A 40 -4.62 13.84 -10.23
C SER A 40 -3.80 14.45 -11.36
N ASP A 41 -2.57 13.99 -11.56
CA ASP A 41 -1.69 14.48 -12.63
C ASP A 41 -2.29 14.20 -14.02
N MET A 42 -2.94 13.05 -14.22
CA MET A 42 -3.64 12.74 -15.48
C MET A 42 -4.75 13.75 -15.77
N ARG A 43 -5.56 14.08 -14.75
CA ARG A 43 -6.65 15.06 -14.88
C ARG A 43 -6.13 16.47 -15.14
N GLU A 44 -5.05 16.84 -14.46
CA GLU A 44 -4.42 18.16 -14.62
C GLU A 44 -3.74 18.30 -15.99
N ALA A 45 -3.04 17.25 -16.45
CA ALA A 45 -2.37 17.27 -17.75
C ALA A 45 -3.36 17.36 -18.91
N ASN A 46 -4.56 16.77 -18.77
CA ASN A 46 -5.64 16.79 -19.77
C ASN A 46 -5.14 16.47 -21.19
N TYR A 47 -4.22 15.50 -21.29
CA TYR A 47 -3.51 15.18 -22.52
C TYR A 47 -4.15 13.96 -23.20
N LYS A 48 -4.47 14.08 -24.49
CA LYS A 48 -5.12 13.01 -25.25
C LYS A 48 -4.25 11.73 -25.26
N ASN A 49 -4.90 10.59 -25.06
CA ASN A 49 -4.30 9.24 -25.10
C ASN A 49 -3.16 9.02 -24.09
N SER A 50 -3.15 9.75 -22.96
CA SER A 50 -2.14 9.63 -21.91
C SER A 50 -2.56 8.73 -20.74
N ASP A 51 -3.79 8.24 -20.74
CA ASP A 51 -4.39 7.38 -19.70
C ASP A 51 -3.49 6.19 -19.34
N LYS A 52 -3.03 5.43 -20.35
CA LYS A 52 -2.16 4.26 -20.15
C LYS A 52 -0.83 4.60 -19.51
N TYR A 53 -0.28 5.78 -19.84
CA TYR A 53 0.96 6.24 -19.22
C TYR A 53 0.77 6.51 -17.73
N PHE A 54 -0.29 7.24 -17.36
CA PHE A 54 -0.56 7.55 -15.96
C PHE A 54 -0.89 6.30 -15.14
N HIS A 55 -1.61 5.33 -15.72
CA HIS A 55 -1.81 4.02 -15.10
C HIS A 55 -0.51 3.27 -14.86
N ALA A 56 0.34 3.17 -15.88
CA ALA A 56 1.62 2.48 -15.76
C ALA A 56 2.51 3.16 -14.71
N ARG A 57 2.56 4.50 -14.71
CA ARG A 57 3.34 5.29 -13.75
C ARG A 57 2.84 5.12 -12.32
N GLY A 58 1.52 5.23 -12.10
CA GLY A 58 0.91 5.03 -10.77
C GLY A 58 1.20 3.64 -10.21
N ASN A 59 1.00 2.60 -11.03
CA ASN A 59 1.30 1.22 -10.63
C ASN A 59 2.80 1.03 -10.34
N TYR A 60 3.68 1.61 -11.16
CA TYR A 60 5.12 1.53 -10.98
C TYR A 60 5.57 2.21 -9.69
N ASP A 61 5.12 3.44 -9.43
CA ASP A 61 5.48 4.20 -8.24
C ASP A 61 4.97 3.52 -6.96
N ALA A 62 3.74 3.02 -6.98
CA ALA A 62 3.15 2.28 -5.86
C ALA A 62 3.87 0.95 -5.61
N ALA A 63 4.14 0.15 -6.64
CA ALA A 63 4.83 -1.13 -6.50
C ALA A 63 6.27 -0.97 -5.97
N ARG A 64 6.94 0.15 -6.29
CA ARG A 64 8.28 0.47 -5.75
C ARG A 64 8.31 0.73 -4.25
N ARG A 65 7.16 0.92 -3.60
CA ARG A 65 7.10 1.05 -2.13
C ARG A 65 7.37 -0.28 -1.43
N GLY A 66 7.06 -1.41 -2.07
CA GLY A 66 7.16 -2.74 -1.49
C GLY A 66 5.87 -3.54 -1.66
N PRO A 67 5.77 -4.73 -1.03
CA PRO A 67 4.59 -5.60 -1.13
C PRO A 67 3.26 -4.89 -0.81
N GLY A 68 3.22 -4.00 0.19
CA GLY A 68 2.00 -3.26 0.52
C GLY A 68 1.59 -2.27 -0.56
N GLY A 69 2.56 -1.61 -1.20
CA GLY A 69 2.31 -0.68 -2.29
C GLY A 69 1.88 -1.38 -3.58
N ALA A 70 2.47 -2.55 -3.88
CA ALA A 70 2.03 -3.41 -4.99
C ALA A 70 0.59 -3.89 -4.80
N TRP A 71 0.23 -4.30 -3.58
CA TRP A 71 -1.15 -4.64 -3.22
C TRP A 71 -2.09 -3.45 -3.40
N ALA A 72 -1.70 -2.25 -2.95
CA ALA A 72 -2.51 -1.05 -3.13
C ALA A 72 -2.73 -0.71 -4.62
N ALA A 73 -1.70 -0.88 -5.46
CA ALA A 73 -1.81 -0.69 -6.91
C ALA A 73 -2.79 -1.67 -7.55
N GLU A 74 -2.82 -2.93 -7.09
CA GLU A 74 -3.75 -3.95 -7.58
C GLU A 74 -5.20 -3.63 -7.22
N VAL A 75 -5.45 -3.27 -5.96
CA VAL A 75 -6.80 -2.97 -5.44
C VAL A 75 -7.38 -1.68 -6.03
N LEU A 76 -6.54 -0.65 -6.20
CA LEU A 76 -6.95 0.68 -6.68
C LEU A 76 -6.79 0.85 -8.18
N ARG A 77 -6.40 -0.19 -8.92
CA ARG A 77 -6.28 -0.11 -10.37
C ARG A 77 -7.64 0.27 -10.97
N TRP A 78 -7.74 1.47 -11.52
CA TRP A 78 -8.91 1.87 -12.29
C TRP A 78 -8.83 1.26 -13.71
N PRO A 79 -9.96 1.07 -14.41
CA PRO A 79 -9.96 0.63 -15.80
C PRO A 79 -9.25 1.61 -16.75
#